data_AF-A0A5M6CBW9-F1
#
_entry.id   AF-A0A5M6CBW9-F1
#
_cell.length_a   1.000
_cell.length_b   1.000
_cell.length_c   1.000
_cell.angle_alpha   90.00
_cell.angle_beta   90.00
_cell.angle_gamma   90.00
#
_symmetry.space_group_name_H-M   'P 1'
#
loop_
_entity.id
_entity.type
_entity.pdbx_description
1 polymer ?
#
loop_
_entity_poly.entity_id
_entity_poly.type
_entity_poly.pdbx_seq_one_letter_code
_entity_poly.pdbx_strand_id
1 'polypeptide(L)'
;MSSKQNLISVRFQGMEFLAIPIMINGNVQYFDFRYSEKDKYDQAWHITSLDKETVLEEDFTVIKTNMPDFWLKPMIDRLKDMLENNDFNP
;
A
#
# COMPACT_ATOMS: atom_id res chain seq x y z
N MET A 1 -24.52 -25.39 19.19
CA MET A 1 -23.52 -26.07 18.34
C MET A 1 -23.58 -25.47 16.95
N SER A 2 -22.42 -25.36 16.33
CA SER A 2 -22.02 -24.53 15.18
C SER A 2 -22.77 -24.81 13.88
N SER A 3 -22.94 -23.78 13.05
CA SER A 3 -23.02 -23.93 11.60
C SER A 3 -22.39 -22.73 10.88
N LYS A 4 -21.11 -22.93 10.55
CA LYS A 4 -20.43 -22.58 9.29
C LYS A 4 -20.52 -21.12 8.83
N GLN A 5 -19.56 -20.32 9.28
CA GLN A 5 -19.04 -19.22 8.46
C GLN A 5 -18.12 -19.82 7.39
N ASN A 6 -18.64 -19.97 6.18
CA ASN A 6 -17.82 -20.10 4.98
C ASN A 6 -17.21 -18.72 4.71
N LEU A 7 -15.98 -18.47 5.18
CA LEU A 7 -15.14 -17.48 4.52
C LEU A 7 -14.11 -18.25 3.70
N ILE A 8 -14.31 -18.21 2.39
CA ILE A 8 -13.33 -18.59 1.39
C ILE A 8 -12.09 -17.74 1.69
N SER A 9 -11.07 -18.36 2.26
CA SER A 9 -9.74 -17.76 2.37
C SER A 9 -9.20 -17.65 0.94
N VAL A 10 -9.49 -16.53 0.26
CA VAL A 10 -8.74 -16.16 -0.93
C VAL A 10 -7.33 -15.89 -0.43
N ARG A 11 -6.42 -16.82 -0.70
CA ARG A 11 -5.00 -16.66 -0.40
C ARG A 11 -4.48 -15.53 -1.29
N PHE A 12 -4.51 -14.30 -0.79
CA PHE A 12 -3.66 -13.25 -1.34
C PHE A 12 -2.21 -13.64 -1.05
N GLN A 13 -1.45 -13.95 -2.10
CA GLN A 13 0.01 -13.95 -2.04
C GLN A 13 0.44 -12.51 -2.32
N GLY A 14 0.54 -11.71 -1.27
CA GLY A 14 0.85 -10.29 -1.36
C GLY A 14 1.09 -9.69 0.01
N MET A 15 1.76 -8.55 0.05
CA MET A 15 2.03 -7.79 1.27
C MET A 15 1.05 -6.60 1.34
N GLU A 16 0.39 -6.41 2.48
CA GLU A 16 -0.53 -5.30 2.66
C GLU A 16 -0.24 -4.54 3.96
N PHE A 17 -0.27 -3.20 3.88
CA PHE A 17 -0.22 -2.28 5.01
C PHE A 17 -1.41 -1.33 4.90
N LEU A 18 -2.30 -1.33 5.89
CA LEU A 18 -3.56 -0.59 5.81
C LEU A 18 -3.58 0.58 6.78
N ALA A 19 -4.25 1.66 6.38
CA ALA A 19 -4.49 2.87 7.18
C ALA A 19 -3.20 3.43 7.82
N ILE A 20 -2.11 3.48 7.05
CA ILE A 20 -0.83 3.99 7.51
C ILE A 20 -0.86 5.52 7.56
N PRO A 21 -0.67 6.14 8.74
CA PRO A 21 -0.68 7.59 8.87
C PRO A 21 0.66 8.17 8.41
N ILE A 22 0.60 9.22 7.59
CA ILE A 22 1.76 9.98 7.11
C ILE A 22 1.48 11.48 7.29
N MET A 23 2.42 12.20 7.90
CA MET A 23 2.32 13.65 8.03
C MET A 23 2.79 14.33 6.73
N ILE A 24 1.90 15.08 6.09
CA ILE A 24 2.18 15.82 4.85
C ILE A 24 1.72 17.26 5.05
N ASN A 25 2.66 18.21 5.00
CA ASN A 25 2.41 19.64 5.20
C ASN A 25 1.61 19.93 6.49
N GLY A 26 1.93 19.23 7.58
CA GLY A 26 1.25 19.40 8.88
C GLY A 26 -0.11 18.71 9.01
N ASN A 27 -0.60 18.03 7.97
CA ASN A 27 -1.84 17.25 8.03
C ASN A 27 -1.53 15.75 7.99
N VAL A 28 -2.26 14.96 8.78
CA VAL A 28 -2.17 13.50 8.72
C VAL A 28 -3.04 13.01 7.56
N GLN A 29 -2.42 12.24 6.67
CA GLN A 29 -3.08 11.52 5.59
C GLN A 29 -2.90 10.02 5.80
N TYR A 30 -3.90 9.22 5.43
CA TYR A 30 -3.90 7.77 5.60
C TYR A 30 -3.74 7.09 4.24
N PHE A 31 -2.86 6.10 4.17
CA PHE A 31 -2.55 5.36 2.96
C PHE A 31 -2.66 3.86 3.19
N ASP A 32 -3.18 3.15 2.19
CA ASP A 32 -3.08 1.71 2.08
C ASP A 32 -2.00 1.38 1.05
N PHE A 33 -1.11 0.45 1.38
CA PHE A 33 -0.07 -0.07 0.50
C PHE A 33 -0.37 -1.55 0.25
N ARG A 34 -0.39 -1.96 -1.01
CA ARG A 34 -0.64 -3.35 -1.39
C ARG A 34 0.34 -3.75 -2.48
N TYR A 35 1.08 -4.82 -2.24
CA TYR A 35 1.92 -5.45 -3.23
C TYR A 35 1.17 -6.59 -3.91
N SER A 36 1.18 -6.58 -5.23
CA SER A 36 0.57 -7.60 -6.08
C SER A 36 1.65 -8.19 -6.97
N GLU A 37 1.77 -9.53 -6.95
CA GLU A 37 2.68 -10.25 -7.85
C GLU A 37 2.07 -10.53 -9.24
N LYS A 38 0.75 -10.28 -9.38
CA LYS A 38 -0.02 -10.62 -10.58
C LYS A 38 -1.16 -9.63 -10.78
N ASP A 39 -0.87 -8.47 -11.36
CA ASP A 39 -1.88 -7.59 -11.93
C ASP A 39 -1.54 -7.13 -13.36
N LYS A 40 -2.25 -6.11 -13.88
CA LYS A 40 -2.06 -5.57 -15.23
C LYS A 40 -0.71 -4.85 -15.44
N TYR A 41 0.00 -4.58 -14.36
CA TYR A 41 1.33 -3.99 -14.29
C TYR A 41 2.36 -5.03 -13.81
N ASP A 42 2.04 -6.32 -13.91
CA ASP A 42 2.83 -7.44 -13.40
C ASP A 42 3.05 -7.38 -11.88
N GLN A 43 4.28 -7.10 -11.44
CA GLN A 43 4.66 -6.99 -10.03
C GLN A 43 4.69 -5.52 -9.63
N ALA A 44 3.72 -5.09 -8.81
CA ALA A 44 3.54 -3.67 -8.51
C ALA A 44 3.05 -3.39 -7.09
N TRP A 45 3.44 -2.22 -6.60
CA TRP A 45 2.86 -1.60 -5.41
C TRP A 45 1.71 -0.68 -5.80
N HIS A 46 0.55 -0.94 -5.24
CA HIS A 46 -0.61 -0.06 -5.26
C HIS A 46 -0.68 0.71 -3.95
N ILE A 47 -0.62 2.04 -4.04
CA ILE A 47 -0.75 2.92 -2.90
C ILE A 47 -2.01 3.74 -3.07
N THR A 48 -2.97 3.60 -2.16
CA THR A 48 -4.26 4.25 -2.26
C THR A 48 -4.55 5.13 -1.05
N SER A 49 -5.18 6.28 -1.30
CA SER A 49 -5.69 7.17 -0.25
C SER A 49 -6.92 7.88 -0.78
N LEU A 50 -8.06 7.70 -0.10
CA LEU A 50 -9.37 8.19 -0.56
C LEU A 50 -9.68 7.68 -1.98
N ASP A 51 -9.84 8.59 -2.93
CA ASP A 51 -10.12 8.37 -4.35
C ASP A 51 -8.86 8.37 -5.23
N LYS A 52 -7.67 8.38 -4.61
CA LYS A 52 -6.38 8.52 -5.28
C LYS A 52 -5.57 7.24 -5.20
N GLU A 53 -4.78 7.02 -6.25
CA GLU A 53 -3.93 5.86 -6.46
C GLU A 53 -2.57 6.32 -7.03
N THR A 54 -1.51 5.74 -6.48
CA THR A 54 -0.20 5.70 -7.10
C THR A 54 0.20 4.24 -7.29
N VAL A 55 0.67 3.89 -8.49
CA VAL A 55 1.20 2.57 -8.81
C VAL A 55 2.70 2.68 -9.04
N LEU A 56 3.46 1.84 -8.35
CA LEU A 56 4.91 1.77 -8.45
C LEU A 56 5.37 0.38 -8.89
N GLU A 57 6.51 0.31 -9.56
CA GLU A 57 7.27 -0.93 -9.72
C GLU A 57 7.90 -1.37 -8.37
N GLU A 58 8.48 -2.58 -8.33
CA GLU A 58 9.20 -3.09 -7.16
C GLU A 58 10.37 -2.17 -6.75
N ASP A 59 11.02 -1.50 -7.71
CA ASP A 59 12.12 -0.56 -7.47
C ASP A 59 11.66 0.87 -7.07
N PHE A 60 10.35 1.04 -6.82
CA PHE A 60 9.68 2.30 -6.50
C PHE A 60 9.61 3.31 -7.66
N THR A 61 9.90 2.91 -8.89
CA THR A 61 9.64 3.73 -10.08
C THR A 61 8.13 3.95 -10.25
N VAL A 62 7.71 5.20 -10.44
CA VAL A 62 6.30 5.55 -10.58
C VAL A 62 5.80 5.15 -11.98
N ILE A 63 4.85 4.23 -12.04
CA ILE A 63 4.17 3.83 -13.29
C ILE A 63 3.02 4.79 -13.61
N LYS A 64 2.21 5.12 -12.59
CA LYS A 64 1.02 5.96 -12.71
C LYS A 64 0.74 6.64 -11.37
N THR A 65 0.31 7.88 -11.40
CA THR A 65 -0.26 8.53 -10.22
C THR A 65 -1.35 9.52 -10.58
N ASN A 66 -2.36 9.63 -9.72
CA ASN A 66 -3.26 10.79 -9.66
C ASN A 66 -3.18 11.52 -8.30
N MET A 67 -2.19 11.18 -7.48
CA MET A 67 -1.90 11.87 -6.23
C MET A 67 -1.13 13.16 -6.50
N PRO A 68 -1.20 14.16 -5.61
CA PRO A 68 -0.36 15.35 -5.72
C PRO A 68 1.12 15.01 -5.62
N ASP A 69 1.97 15.63 -6.43
CA ASP A 69 3.42 15.34 -6.47
C ASP A 69 4.11 15.46 -5.09
N PHE A 70 3.65 16.42 -4.27
CA PHE A 70 4.20 16.63 -2.93
C PHE A 70 3.87 15.49 -1.94
N TRP A 71 2.97 14.55 -2.30
CA TRP A 71 2.68 13.35 -1.53
C TRP A 71 3.62 12.20 -1.85
N LEU A 72 4.20 12.18 -3.05
CA LEU A 72 4.93 11.02 -3.56
C LEU A 72 6.13 10.68 -2.69
N LYS A 73 6.98 11.66 -2.39
CA LYS A 73 8.19 11.43 -1.59
C LYS A 73 7.87 10.92 -0.17
N PRO A 74 7.05 11.59 0.65
CA PRO A 74 6.71 11.10 2.00
C PRO A 74 6.12 9.69 2.01
N MET A 75 5.27 9.38 1.02
CA MET A 75 4.61 8.09 0.89
C MET A 75 5.58 6.97 0.50
N ILE A 76 6.44 7.21 -0.49
CA ILE A 76 7.45 6.24 -0.94
C ILE A 76 8.50 6.03 0.16
N ASP A 77 8.96 7.10 0.82
CA ASP A 77 9.91 7.00 1.92
C ASP A 77 9.33 6.16 3.07
N ARG A 78 8.04 6.35 3.40
CA ARG A 78 7.37 5.53 4.42
C ARG A 78 7.24 4.06 4.01
N LEU A 79 6.93 3.78 2.73
CA LEU A 79 6.89 2.40 2.24
C LEU A 79 8.26 1.72 2.36
N LYS A 80 9.33 2.40 1.94
CA LYS A 80 10.71 1.89 2.07
C LYS A 80 11.06 1.60 3.53
N ASP A 81 10.78 2.54 4.41
CA ASP A 81 10.99 2.41 5.85
C ASP A 81 10.27 1.17 6.43
N MET A 82 9.01 0.94 6.06
CA MET A 82 8.26 -0.25 6.52
C MET A 82 8.86 -1.57 6.00
N LEU A 83 9.37 -1.58 4.76
CA LEU A 83 9.99 -2.77 4.16
C LEU A 83 11.37 -3.07 4.75
N GLU A 84 12.16 -2.03 5.04
CA GLU A 84 13.51 -2.17 5.60
C GLU A 84 13.49 -2.51 7.09
N ASN A 85 12.59 -1.90 7.87
CA ASN A 85 12.63 -1.99 9.32
C ASN A 85 11.81 -3.15 9.92
N ASN A 86 11.13 -3.99 9.13
CA ASN A 86 10.24 -5.05 9.63
C ASN A 86 9.35 -4.55 10.78
N ASP A 87 8.85 -3.32 10.70
CA ASP A 87 8.07 -2.69 11.76
C ASP A 87 6.62 -3.23 11.75
N PHE A 88 6.51 -4.56 11.74
CA PHE A 88 5.32 -5.33 12.11
C PHE A 88 5.26 -5.33 13.63
N ASN A 89 4.85 -4.21 14.23
CA ASN A 89 4.44 -4.22 15.63
C ASN A 89 2.90 -4.38 15.65
N PRO A 90 2.37 -5.59 15.92
CA PRO A 90 0.93 -5.87 15.91
C PRO A 90 0.14 -5.10 16.99
#